data_AF-A0A9D2SXH2-F1
#
_entry.id   AF-A0A9D2SXH2-F1
#
_cell.length_a   1.000
_cell.length_b   1.000
_cell.length_c   1.000
_cell.angle_alpha   90.00
_cell.angle_beta   90.00
_cell.angle_gamma   90.00
#
_symmetry.space_group_name_H-M   'P 1'
#
loop_
_entity.id
_entity.type
_entity.pdbx_description
1 polymer ?
#
loop_
_entity_poly.entity_id
_entity_poly.type
_entity_poly.pdbx_seq_one_letter_code
_entity_poly.pdbx_strand_id
1 'polypeptide(L)'
;TKMLAFTVLPMAAFLISQNAVMTVFDIAPGPGLREMLSIPCQQMARAYNYNYDTFTEEEKETLFEIIPEETLKIHTYRQLISDSIKGDLDTEKLVEDPGRYLSLYIKLGLENPKSYIEGAMLSCLATWYPDKYYQDDRQYHPYIEIDMIDAKSYNPDYLELERYSAIPMYEKALTDLFQEAQWMRIPVISSLFTMGTYVWVLFLCFVYILVRKAYKYLLPISLLIGLIITIILGPVSLIRYGYPLIFVIPLVLTLFRTKTVDGNAVRTER
;
A
#
# COMPACT_ATOMS: atom_id res chain seq x y z
N THR A 1 19.39 10.29 -21.93
CA THR A 1 19.50 11.71 -21.52
C THR A 1 18.15 12.39 -21.37
N LYS A 2 17.29 12.47 -22.40
CA LYS A 2 15.97 13.13 -22.29
C LYS A 2 15.04 12.49 -21.25
N MET A 3 14.87 11.15 -21.27
CA MET A 3 14.00 10.45 -20.29
C MET A 3 14.45 10.66 -18.84
N LEU A 4 15.75 10.61 -18.57
CA LEU A 4 16.29 10.84 -17.23
C LEU A 4 15.96 12.25 -16.73
N ALA A 5 16.13 13.27 -17.60
CA ALA A 5 15.76 14.64 -17.27
C ALA A 5 14.26 14.78 -16.97
N PHE A 6 13.39 14.13 -17.76
CA PHE A 6 11.94 14.11 -17.53
C PHE A 6 11.52 13.39 -16.24
N THR A 7 12.36 12.53 -15.66
CA THR A 7 12.10 11.88 -14.37
C THR A 7 12.69 12.67 -13.20
N VAL A 8 13.95 13.11 -13.32
CA VAL A 8 14.68 13.77 -12.22
C VAL A 8 14.16 15.18 -11.97
N LEU A 9 13.80 15.94 -13.01
CA LEU A 9 13.35 17.32 -12.85
C LEU A 9 12.05 17.43 -12.04
N PRO A 10 10.98 16.66 -12.32
CA PRO A 10 9.79 16.69 -11.48
C PRO A 10 10.04 16.24 -10.04
N MET A 11 10.89 15.23 -9.82
CA MET A 11 11.26 14.79 -8.47
C MET A 11 11.99 15.89 -7.70
N ALA A 12 12.98 16.53 -8.33
CA ALA A 12 13.70 17.64 -7.73
C ALA A 12 12.77 18.83 -7.44
N ALA A 13 11.91 19.19 -8.40
CA ALA A 13 10.92 20.24 -8.22
C ALA A 13 9.97 19.96 -7.06
N PHE A 14 9.49 18.71 -6.94
CA PHE A 14 8.65 18.26 -5.83
C PHE A 14 9.36 18.35 -4.48
N LEU A 15 10.59 17.83 -4.37
CA LEU A 15 11.35 17.87 -3.13
C LEU A 15 11.67 19.31 -2.70
N ILE A 16 12.03 20.18 -3.66
CA ILE A 16 12.30 21.59 -3.39
C ILE A 16 11.01 22.30 -2.93
N SER A 17 9.90 22.11 -3.64
CA SER A 17 8.64 22.79 -3.29
C SER A 17 8.09 22.31 -1.96
N GLN A 18 8.13 21.00 -1.69
CA GLN A 18 7.70 20.42 -0.42
C GLN A 18 8.54 20.97 0.74
N ASN A 19 9.87 20.95 0.64
CA ASN A 19 10.75 21.45 1.68
C ASN A 19 10.57 22.97 1.90
N ALA A 20 10.39 23.73 0.82
CA ALA A 20 10.13 25.17 0.91
C ALA A 20 8.82 25.45 1.66
N VAL A 21 7.74 24.75 1.32
CA VAL A 21 6.44 24.87 2.00
C VAL A 21 6.57 24.51 3.49
N MET A 22 7.18 23.37 3.81
CA MET A 22 7.37 22.94 5.20
C MET A 22 8.15 23.97 6.01
N THR A 23 9.20 24.55 5.43
CA THR A 23 10.04 25.56 6.09
C THR A 23 9.30 26.89 6.27
N VAL A 24 8.58 27.36 5.24
CA VAL A 24 7.88 28.65 5.27
C VAL A 24 6.73 28.65 6.29
N PHE A 25 6.05 27.52 6.46
CA PHE A 25 4.91 27.39 7.37
C PHE A 25 5.25 26.76 8.72
N ASP A 26 6.53 26.52 9.01
CA ASP A 26 7.00 25.89 10.26
C ASP A 26 6.25 24.59 10.60
N ILE A 27 6.06 23.74 9.58
CA ILE A 27 5.30 22.50 9.72
C ILE A 27 6.11 21.50 10.54
N ALA A 28 5.52 21.00 11.62
CA ALA A 28 6.15 19.99 12.47
C ALA A 28 6.55 18.74 11.67
N PRO A 29 7.72 18.13 11.96
CA PRO A 29 8.13 16.89 11.31
C PRO A 29 7.14 15.76 11.63
N GLY A 30 6.84 14.94 10.63
CA GLY A 30 5.93 13.79 10.80
C GLY A 30 6.51 12.72 11.74
N PRO A 31 5.67 11.77 12.23
CA PRO A 31 6.03 10.72 13.21
C PRO A 31 6.91 9.60 12.62
N GLY A 32 7.93 9.97 11.85
CA GLY A 32 8.55 9.18 10.76
C GLY A 32 8.84 7.70 11.04
N LEU A 33 9.35 7.35 12.23
CA LEU A 33 9.67 5.96 12.55
C LEU A 33 8.42 5.07 12.61
N ARG A 34 7.33 5.55 13.22
CA ARG A 34 6.08 4.80 13.35
C ARG A 34 5.51 4.41 12.00
N GLU A 35 5.54 5.33 11.04
CA GLU A 35 5.01 5.11 9.69
C GLU A 35 5.83 4.10 8.87
N MET A 36 7.13 3.98 9.17
CA MET A 36 8.02 3.01 8.52
C MET A 36 7.81 1.56 9.01
N LEU A 37 7.14 1.37 10.14
CA LEU A 37 7.07 0.08 10.83
C LEU A 37 5.74 -0.68 10.64
N SER A 38 4.99 -0.35 9.58
CA SER A 38 3.71 -1.00 9.24
C SER A 38 3.84 -2.53 9.11
N ILE A 39 4.79 -3.00 8.28
CA ILE A 39 5.00 -4.44 8.05
C ILE A 39 5.54 -5.13 9.32
N PRO A 40 6.59 -4.63 9.99
CA PRO A 40 7.07 -5.23 11.24
C PRO A 40 5.99 -5.39 12.32
N CYS A 41 5.14 -4.37 12.53
CA CYS A 41 4.06 -4.44 13.50
C CYS A 41 3.08 -5.58 13.18
N GLN A 42 2.68 -5.70 11.91
CA GLN A 42 1.76 -6.74 11.46
C GLN A 42 2.37 -8.15 11.54
N GLN A 43 3.67 -8.29 11.29
CA GLN A 43 4.40 -9.55 11.41
C GLN A 43 4.51 -10.02 12.87
N MET A 44 4.94 -9.14 13.76
CA MET A 44 5.06 -9.45 15.20
C MET A 44 3.70 -9.77 15.80
N ALA A 45 2.66 -8.98 15.48
CA ALA A 45 1.31 -9.23 15.98
C ALA A 45 0.74 -10.55 15.45
N ARG A 46 0.99 -10.91 14.18
CA ARG A 46 0.60 -12.22 13.67
C ARG A 46 1.31 -13.35 14.40
N ALA A 47 2.62 -13.27 14.53
CA ALA A 47 3.41 -14.29 15.23
C ALA A 47 2.93 -14.46 16.68
N TYR A 48 2.70 -13.35 17.38
CA TYR A 48 2.19 -13.36 18.75
C TYR A 48 0.83 -14.07 18.87
N ASN A 49 -0.13 -13.80 17.97
CA ASN A 49 -1.48 -14.37 18.07
C ASN A 49 -1.58 -15.82 17.55
N TYR A 50 -0.78 -16.22 16.57
CA TYR A 50 -0.89 -17.53 15.91
C TYR A 50 0.22 -18.51 16.30
N ASN A 51 1.27 -18.03 16.98
CA ASN A 51 2.40 -18.81 17.47
C ASN A 51 2.79 -18.39 18.89
N TYR A 52 1.81 -18.03 19.73
CA TYR A 52 2.04 -17.56 21.10
C TYR A 52 3.01 -18.44 21.91
N ASP A 53 2.89 -19.77 21.79
CA ASP A 53 3.68 -20.74 22.53
C ASP A 53 5.16 -20.80 22.12
N THR A 54 5.56 -20.16 21.01
CA THR A 54 6.97 -20.08 20.61
C THR A 54 7.73 -19.01 21.37
N PHE A 55 7.03 -18.09 22.03
CA PHE A 55 7.63 -16.95 22.72
C PHE A 55 7.98 -17.35 24.15
N THR A 56 9.21 -17.05 24.56
CA THR A 56 9.60 -17.06 25.96
C THR A 56 8.95 -15.88 26.71
N GLU A 57 8.84 -15.98 28.04
CA GLU A 57 8.30 -14.88 28.85
C GLU A 57 9.12 -13.58 28.72
N GLU A 58 10.46 -13.68 28.65
CA GLU A 58 11.35 -12.53 28.45
C GLU A 58 11.09 -11.82 27.10
N GLU A 59 10.80 -12.57 26.04
CA GLU A 59 10.48 -12.00 24.72
C GLU A 59 9.12 -11.32 24.72
N LYS A 60 8.13 -11.88 25.43
CA LYS A 60 6.82 -11.27 25.60
C LYS A 60 6.96 -9.96 26.36
N GLU A 61 7.64 -9.98 27.51
CA GLU A 61 7.91 -8.77 28.31
C GLU A 61 8.60 -7.69 27.47
N THR A 62 9.66 -8.06 26.73
CA THR A 62 10.36 -7.11 25.84
C THR A 62 9.47 -6.58 24.72
N LEU A 63 8.60 -7.41 24.13
CA LEU A 63 7.65 -6.95 23.10
C LEU A 63 6.62 -5.97 23.69
N PHE A 64 6.10 -6.28 24.87
CA PHE A 64 5.09 -5.46 25.55
C PHE A 64 5.61 -4.10 26.03
N GLU A 65 6.93 -3.94 26.13
CA GLU A 65 7.53 -2.64 26.37
C GLU A 65 7.21 -1.64 25.25
N ILE A 66 7.15 -2.09 23.99
CA ILE A 66 6.94 -1.23 22.81
C ILE A 66 5.57 -1.32 22.17
N ILE A 67 4.85 -2.43 22.33
CA ILE A 67 3.48 -2.60 21.83
C ILE A 67 2.64 -3.33 22.89
N PRO A 68 1.58 -2.72 23.43
CA PRO A 68 0.76 -3.37 24.44
C PRO A 68 0.13 -4.69 23.97
N GLU A 69 -0.09 -5.62 24.91
CA GLU A 69 -0.61 -6.96 24.61
C GLU A 69 -2.00 -6.89 23.95
N GLU A 70 -2.87 -6.03 24.46
CA GLU A 70 -4.21 -5.77 23.94
C GLU A 70 -4.17 -5.25 22.50
N THR A 71 -3.19 -4.41 22.16
CA THR A 71 -2.98 -3.88 20.81
C THR A 71 -2.56 -4.98 19.85
N LEU A 72 -1.68 -5.90 20.27
CA LEU A 72 -1.30 -7.05 19.44
C LEU A 72 -2.51 -7.94 19.11
N LYS A 73 -3.44 -8.14 20.06
CA LYS A 73 -4.65 -8.96 19.87
C LYS A 73 -5.60 -8.40 18.80
N ILE A 74 -5.50 -7.10 18.47
CA ILE A 74 -6.29 -6.47 17.39
C ILE A 74 -6.05 -7.16 16.03
N HIS A 75 -4.86 -7.74 15.82
CA HIS A 75 -4.55 -8.48 14.59
C HIS A 75 -5.53 -9.63 14.32
N THR A 76 -6.18 -10.21 15.34
CA THR A 76 -7.13 -11.32 15.14
C THR A 76 -8.34 -10.93 14.28
N TYR A 77 -8.68 -9.64 14.22
CA TYR A 77 -9.79 -9.12 13.41
C TYR A 77 -9.40 -7.96 12.47
N ARG A 78 -8.20 -7.37 12.57
CA ARG A 78 -7.66 -6.35 11.64
C ARG A 78 -6.33 -6.74 11.02
N GLN A 79 -6.34 -7.84 10.29
CA GLN A 79 -5.14 -8.43 9.65
C GLN A 79 -4.63 -7.64 8.44
N LEU A 80 -5.45 -6.76 7.86
CA LEU A 80 -5.19 -6.14 6.55
C LEU A 80 -4.88 -4.63 6.67
N ILE A 81 -4.74 -4.11 7.90
CA ILE A 81 -4.45 -2.69 8.18
C ILE A 81 -3.54 -2.55 9.41
N SER A 82 -2.35 -1.99 9.25
CA SER A 82 -1.37 -1.85 10.34
C SER A 82 -1.71 -0.73 11.32
N ASP A 83 -2.53 0.26 10.93
CA ASP A 83 -2.82 1.46 11.73
C ASP A 83 -3.27 1.15 13.16
N SER A 84 -4.08 0.11 13.35
CA SER A 84 -4.57 -0.26 14.68
C SER A 84 -3.51 -0.86 15.58
N ILE A 85 -2.38 -1.33 15.02
CA ILE A 85 -1.28 -1.90 15.79
C ILE A 85 -0.15 -0.87 15.95
N LYS A 86 0.24 -0.21 14.85
CA LYS A 86 1.30 0.81 14.90
C LYS A 86 0.88 2.06 15.69
N GLY A 87 -0.43 2.31 15.85
CA GLY A 87 -0.96 3.46 16.58
C GLY A 87 -0.40 3.54 18.01
N ASP A 88 -0.28 2.40 18.68
CA ASP A 88 0.23 2.29 20.05
C ASP A 88 1.71 1.87 20.10
N LEU A 89 2.42 1.88 18.97
CA LEU A 89 3.86 1.63 18.96
C LEU A 89 4.58 2.77 19.68
N ASP A 90 5.26 2.42 20.77
CA ASP A 90 6.15 3.31 21.51
C ASP A 90 7.49 3.45 20.78
N THR A 91 7.56 4.47 19.94
CA THR A 91 8.77 4.79 19.19
C THR A 91 9.87 5.39 20.05
N GLU A 92 9.54 5.96 21.22
CA GLU A 92 10.54 6.57 22.10
C GLU A 92 11.40 5.47 22.73
N LYS A 93 10.76 4.47 23.34
CA LYS A 93 11.46 3.28 23.86
C LYS A 93 12.23 2.54 22.78
N LEU A 94 11.66 2.38 21.60
CA LEU A 94 12.33 1.71 20.48
C LEU A 94 13.66 2.43 20.13
N VAL A 95 13.68 3.76 20.16
CA VAL A 95 14.86 4.57 19.86
C VAL A 95 15.87 4.60 21.01
N GLU A 96 15.45 4.38 22.26
CA GLU A 96 16.36 4.25 23.40
C GLU A 96 17.27 3.01 23.29
N ASP A 97 16.74 1.88 22.80
CA ASP A 97 17.51 0.66 22.57
C ASP A 97 17.13 -0.06 21.26
N PRO A 98 17.48 0.50 20.09
CA PRO A 98 17.08 -0.06 18.80
C PRO A 98 17.72 -1.43 18.55
N GLY A 99 18.89 -1.69 19.15
CA GLY A 99 19.60 -2.96 19.01
C GLY A 99 18.83 -4.12 19.65
N ARG A 100 18.30 -3.91 20.86
CA ARG A 100 17.48 -4.90 21.56
C ARG A 100 16.21 -5.25 20.79
N TYR A 101 15.43 -4.25 20.35
CA TYR A 101 14.18 -4.50 19.63
C TYR A 101 14.39 -5.04 18.22
N LEU A 102 15.45 -4.62 17.51
CA LEU A 102 15.80 -5.21 16.23
C LEU A 102 16.20 -6.68 16.39
N SER A 103 16.98 -7.01 17.43
CA SER A 103 17.37 -8.38 17.74
C SER A 103 16.16 -9.25 18.05
N LEU A 104 15.22 -8.74 18.87
CA LEU A 104 13.95 -9.41 19.14
C LEU A 104 13.16 -9.65 17.84
N TYR A 105 12.96 -8.61 17.03
CA TYR A 105 12.21 -8.71 15.77
C TYR A 105 12.81 -9.76 14.82
N ILE A 106 14.13 -9.78 14.66
CA ILE A 106 14.82 -10.77 13.81
C ILE A 106 14.66 -12.17 14.39
N LYS A 107 14.86 -12.35 15.71
CA LYS A 107 14.74 -13.64 16.38
C LYS A 107 13.33 -14.23 16.21
N LEU A 108 12.30 -13.45 16.56
CA LEU A 108 10.90 -13.83 16.39
C LEU A 108 10.57 -14.18 14.93
N GLY A 109 11.15 -13.46 13.96
CA GLY A 109 10.95 -13.73 12.54
C GLY A 109 11.60 -15.03 12.05
N LEU A 110 12.78 -15.38 12.57
CA LEU A 110 13.45 -16.64 12.26
C LEU A 110 12.75 -17.85 12.89
N GLU A 111 12.16 -17.67 14.08
CA GLU A 111 11.38 -18.70 14.78
C GLU A 111 9.98 -18.85 14.19
N ASN A 112 9.39 -17.77 13.65
CA ASN A 112 8.04 -17.72 13.10
C ASN A 112 7.96 -17.25 11.63
N PRO A 113 8.72 -17.87 10.70
CA PRO A 113 8.86 -17.37 9.34
C PRO A 113 7.53 -17.38 8.58
N LYS A 114 6.67 -18.38 8.82
CA LYS A 114 5.35 -18.46 8.20
C LYS A 114 4.47 -17.27 8.60
N SER A 115 4.41 -16.95 9.89
CA SER A 115 3.62 -15.81 10.39
C SER A 115 4.20 -14.48 9.93
N TYR A 116 5.51 -14.35 9.81
CA TYR A 116 6.11 -13.13 9.24
C TYR A 116 5.76 -12.97 7.76
N ILE A 117 5.78 -14.04 6.97
CA ILE A 117 5.39 -13.97 5.55
C ILE A 117 3.90 -13.65 5.44
N GLU A 118 3.05 -14.38 6.14
CA GLU A 118 1.60 -14.19 6.07
C GLU A 118 1.17 -12.81 6.59
N GLY A 119 1.78 -12.31 7.67
CA GLY A 119 1.48 -10.98 8.21
C GLY A 119 1.82 -9.87 7.22
N ALA A 120 2.98 -9.94 6.57
CA ALA A 120 3.35 -9.00 5.52
C ALA A 120 2.42 -9.09 4.29
N MET A 121 2.14 -10.31 3.83
CA MET A 121 1.30 -10.54 2.64
C MET A 121 -0.16 -10.14 2.85
N LEU A 122 -0.69 -10.35 4.05
CA LEU A 122 -2.03 -9.90 4.44
C LEU A 122 -2.10 -8.37 4.47
N SER A 123 -1.12 -7.70 5.07
CA SER A 123 -1.06 -6.22 5.14
C SER A 123 -1.13 -5.53 3.77
N CYS A 124 -0.65 -6.20 2.72
CA CYS A 124 -0.67 -5.70 1.35
C CYS A 124 -1.58 -6.48 0.38
N LEU A 125 -2.49 -7.33 0.90
CA LEU A 125 -3.28 -8.28 0.11
C LEU A 125 -3.98 -7.63 -1.10
N ALA A 126 -4.62 -6.50 -0.87
CA ALA A 126 -5.37 -5.77 -1.89
C ALA A 126 -4.49 -5.22 -3.03
N THR A 127 -3.17 -5.11 -2.83
CA THR A 127 -2.23 -4.69 -3.88
C THR A 127 -2.11 -5.73 -4.98
N TRP A 128 -2.06 -7.01 -4.64
CA TRP A 128 -1.72 -8.08 -5.59
C TRP A 128 -2.85 -9.09 -5.80
N TYR A 129 -3.89 -9.10 -4.97
CA TYR A 129 -5.01 -10.04 -5.09
C TYR A 129 -6.14 -9.46 -5.96
N PRO A 130 -6.43 -10.03 -7.16
CA PRO A 130 -7.45 -9.52 -8.07
C PRO A 130 -8.89 -9.66 -7.58
N ASP A 131 -9.13 -10.56 -6.63
CA ASP A 131 -10.46 -10.88 -6.09
C ASP A 131 -10.65 -10.28 -4.68
N LYS A 132 -10.10 -9.08 -4.47
CA LYS A 132 -10.26 -8.34 -3.21
C LYS A 132 -11.74 -8.08 -2.94
N TYR A 133 -12.23 -8.54 -1.79
CA TYR A 133 -13.54 -8.20 -1.25
C TYR A 133 -13.52 -6.81 -0.60
N TYR A 134 -14.38 -5.86 -1.01
CA TYR A 134 -14.37 -4.49 -0.48
C TYR A 134 -15.14 -4.32 0.83
N GLN A 135 -16.11 -5.18 1.11
CA GLN A 135 -16.83 -5.20 2.40
C GLN A 135 -16.07 -6.07 3.45
N ASP A 136 -14.73 -6.12 3.37
CA ASP A 136 -13.91 -6.91 4.29
C ASP A 136 -13.64 -6.11 5.57
N ASP A 137 -14.27 -6.52 6.67
CA ASP A 137 -14.17 -5.86 7.98
C ASP A 137 -12.74 -5.73 8.50
N ARG A 138 -11.81 -6.58 8.03
CA ARG A 138 -10.40 -6.52 8.43
C ARG A 138 -9.68 -5.28 7.92
N GLN A 139 -10.23 -4.56 6.94
CA GLN A 139 -9.72 -3.28 6.40
C GLN A 139 -10.82 -2.45 5.70
N TYR A 140 -12.05 -2.44 6.22
CA TYR A 140 -13.19 -1.88 5.49
C TYR A 140 -12.95 -0.41 5.09
N HIS A 141 -12.97 -0.18 3.78
CA HIS A 141 -12.94 1.15 3.15
C HIS A 141 -13.72 1.06 1.83
N PRO A 142 -14.70 1.94 1.59
CA PRO A 142 -15.45 1.93 0.34
C PRO A 142 -14.56 2.29 -0.84
N TYR A 143 -15.02 1.98 -2.05
CA TYR A 143 -14.30 2.31 -3.28
C TYR A 143 -14.17 3.84 -3.46
N ILE A 144 -15.27 4.54 -3.14
CA ILE A 144 -15.33 6.00 -3.00
C ILE A 144 -16.07 6.28 -1.68
N GLU A 145 -15.49 7.12 -0.83
CA GLU A 145 -16.09 7.58 0.41
C GLU A 145 -17.14 8.66 0.08
N ILE A 146 -18.40 8.34 0.35
CA ILE A 146 -19.56 9.19 0.05
C ILE A 146 -20.10 9.79 1.34
N ASP A 147 -20.13 8.99 2.41
CA ASP A 147 -20.59 9.40 3.73
C ASP A 147 -19.56 10.27 4.45
N MET A 148 -20.06 11.20 5.25
CA MET A 148 -19.26 11.99 6.16
C MET A 148 -19.02 11.19 7.44
N ILE A 149 -17.83 11.31 8.00
CA ILE A 149 -17.53 10.80 9.33
C ILE A 149 -18.30 11.61 10.38
N ASP A 150 -18.79 10.96 11.43
CA ASP A 150 -19.29 11.64 12.63
C ASP A 150 -18.08 12.23 13.37
N ALA A 151 -17.73 13.47 13.05
CA ALA A 151 -16.48 14.09 13.51
C ALA A 151 -16.48 14.27 15.03
N LYS A 152 -17.63 14.63 15.61
CA LYS A 152 -17.79 14.83 17.05
C LYS A 152 -17.68 13.55 17.87
N SER A 153 -17.98 12.39 17.29
CA SER A 153 -17.73 11.10 17.96
C SER A 153 -16.24 10.83 18.21
N TYR A 154 -15.35 11.39 17.38
CA TYR A 154 -13.89 11.28 17.54
C TYR A 154 -13.33 12.35 18.45
N ASN A 155 -13.78 13.59 18.28
CA ASN A 155 -13.38 14.71 19.13
C ASN A 155 -14.52 15.75 19.20
N PRO A 156 -15.04 16.06 20.40
CA PRO A 156 -16.10 17.05 20.57
C PRO A 156 -15.80 18.44 20.00
N ASP A 157 -14.52 18.81 19.88
CA ASP A 157 -14.07 20.10 19.36
C ASP A 157 -14.04 20.13 17.82
N TYR A 158 -14.23 19.00 17.14
CA TYR A 158 -14.26 18.96 15.68
C TYR A 158 -15.53 19.59 15.12
N LEU A 159 -15.36 20.25 13.97
CA LEU A 159 -16.48 20.82 13.22
C LEU A 159 -17.27 19.67 12.56
N GLU A 160 -18.54 19.54 12.94
CA GLU A 160 -19.46 18.62 12.29
C GLU A 160 -19.91 19.20 10.95
N LEU A 161 -19.73 18.44 9.87
CA LEU A 161 -20.13 18.85 8.53
C LEU A 161 -21.28 17.96 8.05
N GLU A 162 -22.45 18.57 7.88
CA GLU A 162 -23.61 17.89 7.30
C GLU A 162 -23.57 17.97 5.77
N ARG A 163 -23.73 16.82 5.12
CA ARG A 163 -23.82 16.73 3.66
C ARG A 163 -25.28 16.68 3.22
N TYR A 164 -25.66 17.60 2.34
CA TYR A 164 -26.99 17.58 1.70
C TYR A 164 -26.87 17.25 0.22
N SER A 165 -27.67 16.29 -0.25
CA SER A 165 -27.73 15.91 -1.66
C SER A 165 -28.87 16.60 -2.38
N ALA A 166 -28.53 17.34 -3.43
CA ALA A 166 -29.51 17.95 -4.32
C ALA A 166 -30.29 16.92 -5.15
N ILE A 167 -29.75 15.71 -5.33
CA ILE A 167 -30.35 14.65 -6.15
C ILE A 167 -30.24 13.31 -5.38
N PRO A 168 -31.17 13.03 -4.45
CA PRO A 168 -31.10 11.86 -3.57
C PRO A 168 -31.03 10.52 -4.32
N MET A 169 -31.70 10.42 -5.48
CA MET A 169 -31.65 9.21 -6.31
C MET A 169 -30.25 8.95 -6.89
N TYR A 170 -29.52 10.01 -7.23
CA TYR A 170 -28.15 9.88 -7.77
C TYR A 170 -27.16 9.52 -6.66
N GLU A 171 -27.29 10.15 -5.49
CA GLU A 171 -26.54 9.76 -4.29
C GLU A 171 -26.76 8.28 -3.97
N LYS A 172 -28.02 7.82 -3.91
CA LYS A 172 -28.31 6.41 -3.67
C LYS A 172 -27.62 5.50 -4.69
N ALA A 173 -27.66 5.86 -5.98
CA ALA A 173 -26.99 5.09 -7.02
C ALA A 173 -25.46 5.05 -6.83
N LEU A 174 -24.84 6.16 -6.39
CA LEU A 174 -23.42 6.21 -6.07
C LEU A 174 -23.08 5.38 -4.82
N THR A 175 -23.89 5.46 -3.77
CA THR A 175 -23.75 4.65 -2.54
C THR A 175 -23.85 3.18 -2.87
N ASP A 176 -24.90 2.76 -3.58
CA ASP A 176 -25.09 1.38 -4.03
C ASP A 176 -23.89 0.89 -4.87
N LEU A 177 -23.39 1.74 -5.79
CA LEU A 177 -22.30 1.35 -6.67
C LEU A 177 -20.96 1.29 -5.94
N PHE A 178 -20.54 2.36 -5.26
CA PHE A 178 -19.17 2.53 -4.77
C PHE A 178 -18.99 2.25 -3.28
N GLN A 179 -20.00 2.51 -2.46
CA GLN A 179 -19.93 2.28 -1.02
C GLN A 179 -20.30 0.84 -0.68
N GLU A 180 -21.39 0.33 -1.28
CA GLU A 180 -21.81 -1.07 -1.18
C GLU A 180 -21.08 -1.98 -2.17
N ALA A 181 -20.25 -1.40 -3.05
CA ALA A 181 -19.44 -2.11 -4.04
C ALA A 181 -20.24 -3.09 -4.92
N GLN A 182 -21.48 -2.74 -5.31
CA GLN A 182 -22.36 -3.65 -6.08
C GLN A 182 -21.75 -4.09 -7.43
N TRP A 183 -20.83 -3.32 -8.00
CA TRP A 183 -20.07 -3.69 -9.20
C TRP A 183 -19.30 -5.01 -9.03
N MET A 184 -18.99 -5.44 -7.80
CA MET A 184 -18.33 -6.72 -7.53
C MET A 184 -19.16 -7.93 -7.96
N ARG A 185 -20.49 -7.79 -8.06
CA ARG A 185 -21.40 -8.86 -8.47
C ARG A 185 -21.34 -9.14 -9.98
N ILE A 186 -20.72 -8.25 -10.76
CA ILE A 186 -20.64 -8.38 -12.21
C ILE A 186 -19.26 -8.96 -12.57
N PRO A 187 -19.20 -10.21 -13.09
CA PRO A 187 -17.94 -10.83 -13.49
C PRO A 187 -17.20 -9.96 -14.53
N VAL A 188 -15.87 -10.04 -14.55
CA VAL A 188 -14.97 -9.23 -15.40
C VAL A 188 -14.92 -7.75 -15.00
N ILE A 189 -16.06 -7.10 -14.81
CA ILE A 189 -16.11 -5.71 -14.32
C ILE A 189 -15.49 -5.64 -12.93
N SER A 190 -15.80 -6.60 -12.04
CA SER A 190 -15.20 -6.68 -10.71
C SER A 190 -13.68 -6.63 -10.73
N SER A 191 -13.04 -7.36 -11.65
CA SER A 191 -11.58 -7.38 -11.79
C SER A 191 -11.00 -6.05 -12.31
N LEU A 192 -11.75 -5.25 -13.07
CA LEU A 192 -11.27 -3.93 -13.52
C LEU A 192 -11.24 -2.88 -12.41
N PHE A 193 -11.90 -3.14 -11.27
CA PHE A 193 -11.99 -2.24 -10.12
C PHE A 193 -11.09 -2.70 -8.96
N THR A 194 -10.09 -3.54 -9.24
CA THR A 194 -9.13 -4.04 -8.25
C THR A 194 -7.70 -3.72 -8.65
N MET A 195 -6.89 -3.29 -7.68
CA MET A 195 -5.48 -2.97 -7.90
C MET A 195 -4.68 -4.21 -8.31
N GLY A 196 -5.01 -5.38 -7.72
CA GLY A 196 -4.39 -6.67 -8.02
C GLY A 196 -4.34 -6.98 -9.51
N THR A 197 -5.43 -6.77 -10.24
CA THR A 197 -5.49 -6.99 -11.69
C THR A 197 -4.39 -6.22 -12.42
N TYR A 198 -4.21 -4.94 -12.09
CA TYR A 198 -3.22 -4.08 -12.76
C TYR A 198 -1.79 -4.40 -12.35
N VAL A 199 -1.56 -4.87 -11.12
CA VAL A 199 -0.25 -5.39 -10.69
C VAL A 199 0.13 -6.63 -11.49
N TRP A 200 -0.80 -7.55 -11.72
CA TRP A 200 -0.55 -8.72 -12.56
C TRP A 200 -0.33 -8.36 -14.03
N VAL A 201 -1.08 -7.40 -14.59
CA VAL A 201 -0.82 -6.90 -15.94
C VAL A 201 0.58 -6.29 -16.03
N LEU A 202 1.00 -5.50 -15.04
CA LEU A 202 2.36 -4.94 -14.99
C LEU A 202 3.42 -6.05 -14.92
N PHE A 203 3.19 -7.09 -14.12
CA PHE A 203 4.08 -8.24 -14.02
C PHE A 203 4.24 -8.95 -15.37
N LEU A 204 3.13 -9.16 -16.11
CA LEU A 204 3.18 -9.72 -17.46
C LEU A 204 3.94 -8.80 -18.44
N CYS A 205 3.76 -7.48 -18.34
CA CYS A 205 4.53 -6.51 -19.12
C CYS A 205 6.04 -6.59 -18.81
N PHE A 206 6.40 -6.74 -17.53
CA PHE A 206 7.78 -6.92 -17.10
C PHE A 206 8.41 -8.19 -17.68
N VAL A 207 7.72 -9.33 -17.56
CA VAL A 207 8.14 -10.61 -18.16
C VAL A 207 8.30 -10.47 -19.68
N TYR A 208 7.34 -9.82 -20.35
CA TYR A 208 7.41 -9.58 -21.79
C TYR A 208 8.65 -8.78 -22.20
N ILE A 209 9.01 -7.74 -21.44
CA ILE A 209 10.23 -6.95 -21.69
C ILE A 209 11.48 -7.82 -21.62
N LEU A 210 11.56 -8.70 -20.62
CA LEU A 210 12.70 -9.61 -20.46
C LEU A 210 12.80 -10.59 -21.63
N VAL A 211 11.69 -11.25 -21.98
CA VAL A 211 11.63 -12.23 -23.08
C VAL A 211 11.97 -11.60 -24.43
N ARG A 212 11.47 -10.38 -24.70
CA ARG A 212 11.71 -9.66 -25.96
C ARG A 212 12.97 -8.81 -25.97
N LYS A 213 13.76 -8.84 -24.88
CA LYS A 213 14.98 -8.04 -24.69
C LYS A 213 14.74 -6.53 -24.91
N ALA A 214 13.53 -6.05 -24.61
CA ALA A 214 13.10 -4.68 -24.85
C ALA A 214 13.54 -3.73 -23.71
N TYR A 215 14.81 -3.82 -23.30
CA TYR A 215 15.32 -3.25 -22.05
C TYR A 215 15.20 -1.73 -21.93
N LYS A 216 15.02 -1.03 -23.06
CA LYS A 216 14.71 0.42 -23.07
C LYS A 216 13.46 0.79 -22.26
N TYR A 217 12.56 -0.15 -21.99
CA TYR A 217 11.35 0.06 -21.20
C TYR A 217 11.49 -0.31 -19.71
N LEU A 218 12.65 -0.82 -19.27
CA LEU A 218 12.86 -1.18 -17.85
C LEU A 218 12.78 0.05 -16.94
N LEU A 219 13.33 1.19 -17.35
CA LEU A 219 13.32 2.41 -16.53
C LEU A 219 11.89 2.94 -16.26
N PRO A 220 11.01 3.08 -17.28
CA PRO A 220 9.60 3.40 -17.03
C PRO A 220 8.88 2.40 -16.12
N ILE A 221 9.09 1.10 -16.32
CA ILE A 221 8.45 0.06 -15.52
C ILE A 221 8.98 0.05 -14.08
N SER A 222 10.27 0.35 -13.86
CA SER A 222 10.83 0.40 -12.52
C SER A 222 10.21 1.51 -11.66
N LEU A 223 9.73 2.60 -12.27
CA LEU A 223 8.99 3.64 -11.53
C LEU A 223 7.64 3.12 -11.02
N LEU A 224 6.94 2.33 -11.83
CA LEU A 224 5.68 1.69 -11.44
C LEU A 224 5.89 0.59 -10.40
N ILE A 225 6.98 -0.18 -10.51
CA ILE A 225 7.38 -1.14 -9.48
C ILE A 225 7.72 -0.41 -8.17
N GLY A 226 8.44 0.71 -8.24
CA GLY A 226 8.72 1.55 -7.09
C GLY A 226 7.45 2.02 -6.39
N LEU A 227 6.44 2.47 -7.16
CA LEU A 227 5.12 2.80 -6.62
C LEU A 227 4.49 1.60 -5.91
N ILE A 228 4.47 0.41 -6.54
CA ILE A 228 3.92 -0.80 -5.91
C ILE A 228 4.64 -1.12 -4.60
N ILE A 229 5.97 -1.01 -4.57
CA ILE A 229 6.76 -1.22 -3.34
C ILE A 229 6.32 -0.24 -2.25
N THR A 230 6.13 1.05 -2.56
CA THR A 230 5.65 2.02 -1.57
C THR A 230 4.25 1.70 -1.05
N ILE A 231 3.35 1.16 -1.88
CA ILE A 231 2.01 0.73 -1.46
C ILE A 231 2.10 -0.51 -0.57
N ILE A 232 2.95 -1.48 -0.91
CA ILE A 232 3.18 -2.69 -0.11
C ILE A 232 3.73 -2.37 1.27
N LEU A 233 4.63 -1.39 1.36
CA LEU A 233 5.21 -0.93 2.64
C LEU A 233 4.27 -0.01 3.44
N GLY A 234 3.20 0.46 2.81
CA GLY A 234 2.19 1.30 3.45
C GLY A 234 1.37 0.55 4.50
N PRO A 235 0.57 1.29 5.28
CA PRO A 235 -0.20 0.70 6.37
C PRO A 235 -1.42 -0.10 5.91
N VAL A 236 -1.95 0.23 4.74
CA VAL A 236 -3.12 -0.41 4.13
C VAL A 236 -3.06 -0.28 2.62
N SER A 237 -3.58 -1.28 1.91
CA SER A 237 -3.63 -1.29 0.45
C SER A 237 -5.01 -0.90 -0.05
N LEU A 238 -5.19 0.37 -0.42
CA LEU A 238 -6.44 0.90 -0.95
C LEU A 238 -6.33 1.22 -2.44
N ILE A 239 -7.43 1.08 -3.17
CA ILE A 239 -7.47 1.27 -4.62
C ILE A 239 -7.04 2.67 -5.06
N ARG A 240 -7.36 3.68 -4.23
CA ARG A 240 -6.97 5.08 -4.47
C ARG A 240 -5.45 5.26 -4.55
N TYR A 241 -4.67 4.42 -3.88
CA TYR A 241 -3.21 4.44 -3.99
C TYR A 241 -2.72 3.82 -5.30
N GLY A 242 -3.50 2.89 -5.86
CA GLY A 242 -3.24 2.25 -7.15
C GLY A 242 -3.68 3.07 -8.37
N TYR A 243 -4.42 4.17 -8.22
CA TYR A 243 -4.90 4.95 -9.37
C TYR A 243 -3.82 5.37 -10.38
N PRO A 244 -2.62 5.83 -9.96
CA PRO A 244 -1.56 6.12 -10.92
C PRO A 244 -1.17 4.89 -11.76
N LEU A 245 -1.13 3.70 -11.17
CA LEU A 245 -0.90 2.45 -11.89
C LEU A 245 -2.05 2.16 -12.87
N ILE A 246 -3.29 2.23 -12.39
CA ILE A 246 -4.50 1.93 -13.17
C ILE A 246 -4.59 2.80 -14.42
N PHE A 247 -4.33 4.10 -14.30
CA PHE A 247 -4.41 5.03 -15.44
C PHE A 247 -3.23 4.91 -16.41
N VAL A 248 -2.06 4.47 -15.93
CA VAL A 248 -0.85 4.35 -16.77
C VAL A 248 -0.79 3.02 -17.52
N ILE A 249 -1.37 1.93 -17.00
CA ILE A 249 -1.31 0.61 -17.63
C ILE A 249 -1.80 0.58 -19.09
N PRO A 250 -2.94 1.21 -19.46
CA PRO A 250 -3.35 1.27 -20.86
C PRO A 250 -2.29 1.87 -21.78
N LEU A 251 -1.57 2.91 -21.32
CA LEU A 251 -0.47 3.52 -22.07
C LEU A 251 0.73 2.57 -22.15
N VAL A 252 1.09 1.89 -21.06
CA VAL A 252 2.16 0.88 -21.03
C VAL A 252 1.91 -0.22 -22.06
N LEU A 253 0.66 -0.68 -22.19
CA LEU A 253 0.29 -1.70 -23.17
C LEU A 253 0.50 -1.22 -24.62
N THR A 254 0.33 0.09 -24.90
CA THR A 254 0.61 0.62 -26.25
C THR A 254 2.09 0.58 -26.63
N LEU A 255 3.00 0.65 -25.65
CA LEU A 255 4.44 0.59 -25.88
C LEU A 255 4.88 -0.75 -26.50
N PHE A 256 4.08 -1.81 -26.29
CA PHE A 256 4.33 -3.14 -26.84
C PHE A 256 3.69 -3.38 -28.21
N ARG A 257 2.82 -2.48 -28.68
CA ARG A 257 2.22 -2.52 -30.03
C ARG A 257 3.09 -1.89 -31.12
N THR A 258 3.99 -0.98 -30.76
CA THR A 258 4.91 -0.39 -31.75
C THR A 258 5.91 -1.46 -32.20
N LYS A 259 5.83 -1.84 -33.49
CA LYS A 259 6.76 -2.77 -34.14
C LYS A 259 8.19 -2.43 -33.72
N THR A 260 8.90 -3.42 -33.18
CA THR A 260 10.36 -3.46 -33.33
C THR A 260 10.62 -3.33 -34.82
N VAL A 261 11.10 -2.15 -35.25
CA VAL A 261 11.61 -1.98 -36.61
C VAL A 261 12.71 -3.03 -36.76
N ASP A 262 12.45 -4.03 -37.59
CA ASP A 262 13.37 -5.10 -37.88
C ASP A 262 14.69 -4.49 -38.37
N GLY A 263 15.77 -4.83 -37.68
CA GLY A 263 17.12 -4.58 -38.15
C GLY A 263 17.47 -5.58 -39.24
N ASN A 264 16.90 -5.43 -40.44
CA ASN A 264 17.35 -6.13 -41.66
C ASN A 264 16.82 -5.42 -42.91
N ALA A 265 17.59 -4.47 -43.46
CA ALA A 265 17.40 -4.00 -44.85
C ALA A 265 18.60 -3.24 -45.45
N VAL A 266 19.85 -3.66 -45.22
CA VAL A 266 20.96 -3.35 -46.16
C VAL A 266 22.03 -4.44 -46.07
N ARG A 267 21.84 -5.56 -46.78
CA ARG A 267 22.93 -6.48 -47.16
C ARG A 267 22.46 -7.52 -48.18
N THR A 268 22.05 -7.06 -49.35
CA THR A 268 22.15 -7.83 -50.60
C THR A 268 21.93 -6.84 -51.73
N GLU A 269 23.04 -6.27 -52.21
CA GLU A 269 23.27 -5.89 -53.61
C GLU A 269 24.68 -5.28 -53.68
N ARG A 270 25.67 -6.16 -53.89
CA ARG A 270 26.87 -6.00 -54.70
C ARG A 270 27.71 -7.26 -54.65
#